data_AF-A0A7V2RWM3-F1
#
_entry.id   AF-A0A7V2RWM3-F1
#
_cell.length_a   1.000
_cell.length_b   1.000
_cell.length_c   1.000
_cell.angle_alpha   90.00
_cell.angle_beta   90.00
_cell.angle_gamma   90.00
#
_symmetry.space_group_name_H-M   'P 1'
#
loop_
_entity.id
_entity.type
_entity.pdbx_description
1 polymer ?
#
loop_
_entity_poly.entity_id
_entity_poly.type
_entity_poly.pdbx_seq_one_letter_code
_entity_poly.pdbx_strand_id
1 'polypeptide(L)'
;MRIVIKFGTNVIASAEGTINKPRLLEMVRQIAALHRAGHQLALVSSGAIFVGRRHAPALPQRKDIPFKQMLAAIGQVKLLNIYEQLFDIYGITIAQALLTRSDLGNRARYLNARNTFDLLLEQGVLPIVNENDV
;
A
#
# COMPACT_ATOMS: atom_id res chain seq x y z
N MET A 1 14.25 -3.28 15.26
CA MET A 1 13.70 -1.91 15.21
C MET A 1 12.35 -1.93 14.51
N ARG A 2 11.47 -0.96 14.78
CA ARG A 2 10.22 -0.74 14.04
C ARG A 2 10.45 0.36 13.00
N ILE A 3 10.14 0.10 11.74
CA ILE A 3 10.39 1.02 10.62
C ILE A 3 9.12 1.20 9.80
N VAL A 4 8.72 2.44 9.57
CA VAL A 4 7.64 2.79 8.65
C VAL A 4 8.25 3.33 7.36
N ILE A 5 7.94 2.70 6.24
CA ILE A 5 8.46 3.05 4.92
C ILE A 5 7.31 3.67 4.13
N LYS A 6 7.51 4.82 3.50
CA LYS A 6 6.45 5.50 2.74
C LYS A 6 6.79 5.59 1.27
N PHE A 7 5.95 5.00 0.43
CA PHE A 7 6.02 5.17 -1.02
C PHE A 7 5.02 6.22 -1.49
N GLY A 8 5.54 7.30 -2.09
CA GLY A 8 4.71 8.23 -2.84
C GLY A 8 4.37 7.69 -4.22
N THR A 9 3.36 8.30 -4.87
CA THR A 9 2.97 7.94 -6.24
C THR A 9 4.15 7.97 -7.21
N ASN A 10 5.13 8.86 -7.02
CA ASN A 10 6.33 8.94 -7.87
C ASN A 10 7.26 7.72 -7.75
N VAL A 11 7.19 6.96 -6.66
CA VAL A 11 7.90 5.68 -6.55
C VAL A 11 7.23 4.61 -7.40
N ILE A 12 5.90 4.67 -7.52
CA ILE A 12 5.08 3.70 -8.26
C ILE A 12 5.02 4.05 -9.75
N ALA A 13 5.01 5.33 -10.09
CA ALA A 13 4.93 5.82 -11.46
C ALA A 13 6.31 5.88 -12.15
N SER A 14 6.33 5.52 -13.44
CA SER A 14 7.45 5.74 -14.34
C SER A 14 7.41 7.14 -14.95
N ALA A 15 8.49 7.57 -15.61
CA ALA A 15 8.53 8.86 -16.30
C ALA A 15 7.53 8.93 -17.47
N GLU A 16 7.26 7.78 -18.08
CA GLU A 16 6.26 7.54 -19.14
C GLU A 16 4.84 7.41 -18.57
N GLY A 17 4.72 7.59 -17.25
CA GLY A 17 3.50 7.54 -16.46
C GLY A 17 2.92 6.14 -16.31
N THR A 18 3.66 5.06 -16.59
CA THR A 18 3.19 3.68 -16.36
C THR A 18 3.60 3.22 -14.96
N ILE A 19 3.26 1.99 -14.56
CA ILE A 19 3.72 1.45 -13.28
C ILE A 19 5.19 1.01 -13.42
N ASN A 20 6.08 1.60 -12.63
CA ASN A 20 7.52 1.31 -12.66
C ASN A 20 7.84 0.02 -11.88
N LYS A 21 7.52 -1.13 -12.48
CA LYS A 21 7.78 -2.45 -11.89
C LYS A 21 9.26 -2.68 -11.52
N PRO A 22 10.27 -2.31 -12.34
CA PRO A 22 11.67 -2.49 -11.96
C PRO A 22 12.06 -1.73 -10.68
N ARG A 23 11.61 -0.47 -10.54
CA ARG A 23 11.82 0.31 -9.31
C ARG A 23 11.12 -0.32 -8.12
N LEU A 24 9.87 -0.77 -8.28
CA LEU A 24 9.14 -1.44 -7.20
C LEU A 24 9.82 -2.74 -6.77
N LEU A 25 10.31 -3.55 -7.71
CA LEU A 25 11.04 -4.77 -7.39
C LEU A 25 12.31 -4.47 -6.58
N GLU A 26 13.10 -3.47 -6.98
CA GLU A 26 14.31 -3.10 -6.25
C GLU A 26 14.00 -2.57 -4.84
N MET A 27 12.94 -1.77 -4.70
CA MET A 27 12.47 -1.31 -3.41
C MET A 27 12.00 -2.47 -2.51
N VAL A 28 11.23 -3.42 -3.07
CA VAL A 28 10.76 -4.61 -2.37
C VAL A 28 11.95 -5.50 -1.95
N ARG A 29 12.98 -5.65 -2.79
CA ARG A 29 14.23 -6.35 -2.44
C ARG A 29 14.90 -5.77 -1.20
N GLN A 30 14.95 -4.44 -1.08
CA GLN A 30 15.52 -3.76 0.08
C GLN A 30 14.66 -3.94 1.33
N ILE A 31 13.33 -3.84 1.21
CA ILE A 31 12.40 -4.14 2.31
C ILE A 31 12.57 -5.60 2.76
N ALA A 32 12.69 -6.53 1.84
CA ALA A 32 12.90 -7.95 2.15
C ALA A 32 14.23 -8.21 2.87
N ALA A 33 15.29 -7.48 2.53
CA ALA A 33 16.56 -7.56 3.26
C ALA A 33 16.41 -7.08 4.71
N LEU A 34 15.70 -5.97 4.94
CA LEU A 34 15.40 -5.46 6.29
C LEU A 34 14.49 -6.43 7.08
N HIS A 35 13.52 -7.03 6.41
CA HIS A 35 12.61 -8.02 7.00
C HIS A 35 13.39 -9.25 7.47
N ARG A 36 14.27 -9.82 6.62
CA ARG A 36 15.15 -10.94 6.98
C ARG A 36 16.14 -10.61 8.10
N ALA A 37 16.52 -9.34 8.25
CA ALA A 37 17.34 -8.87 9.37
C ALA A 37 16.56 -8.77 10.71
N GLY A 38 15.29 -9.21 10.75
CA GLY A 38 14.46 -9.23 11.95
C GLY A 38 13.85 -7.87 12.31
N HIS A 39 13.74 -6.95 11.35
CA HIS A 39 13.06 -5.68 11.58
C HIS A 39 11.53 -5.81 11.39
N GLN A 40 10.78 -5.10 12.23
CA GLN A 40 9.33 -4.99 12.11
C GLN A 40 9.02 -3.81 11.19
N LEU A 41 8.38 -4.10 10.05
CA LEU A 41 8.21 -3.14 8.96
C LEU A 41 6.73 -2.88 8.69
N ALA A 42 6.38 -1.64 8.34
CA ALA A 42 5.09 -1.31 7.74
C ALA A 42 5.33 -0.46 6.48
N LEU A 43 4.62 -0.77 5.40
CA LEU A 43 4.68 0.00 4.16
C LEU A 43 3.44 0.89 4.05
N VAL A 44 3.60 2.20 4.05
CA VAL A 44 2.55 3.15 3.70
C VAL A 44 2.66 3.47 2.22
N SER A 45 1.65 3.11 1.43
CA SER A 45 1.69 3.29 -0.02
C SER A 45 0.60 4.25 -0.51
N SER A 46 0.97 5.15 -1.41
CA SER A 46 0.02 5.97 -2.18
C SER A 46 -0.25 5.35 -3.56
N GLY A 47 -0.85 6.08 -4.49
CA GLY A 47 -0.85 5.69 -5.91
C GLY A 47 -2.03 4.83 -6.38
N ALA A 48 -2.98 4.48 -5.51
CA ALA A 48 -4.21 3.77 -5.90
C ALA A 48 -4.94 4.49 -7.05
N ILE A 49 -5.22 5.80 -6.94
CA ILE A 49 -5.86 6.58 -8.02
C ILE A 49 -5.08 6.50 -9.35
N PHE A 50 -3.75 6.59 -9.30
CA PHE A 50 -2.89 6.51 -10.48
C PHE A 50 -2.98 5.13 -11.14
N VAL A 51 -2.87 4.07 -10.34
CA VAL A 51 -3.00 2.69 -10.80
C VAL A 51 -4.39 2.46 -11.39
N GLY A 52 -5.44 2.96 -10.73
CA GLY A 52 -6.82 2.86 -11.20
C GLY A 52 -7.03 3.54 -12.55
N ARG A 53 -6.49 4.75 -12.72
CA ARG A 53 -6.55 5.47 -14.00
C ARG A 53 -5.85 4.71 -15.12
N ARG A 54 -4.72 4.08 -14.83
CA ARG A 54 -3.98 3.26 -15.80
C ARG A 54 -4.66 1.93 -16.10
N HIS A 55 -5.36 1.35 -15.14
CA HIS A 55 -6.07 0.09 -15.33
C HIS A 55 -7.37 0.27 -16.13
N ALA A 56 -8.02 1.44 -16.04
CA ALA A 56 -9.28 1.74 -16.72
C ALA A 56 -9.14 2.96 -17.66
N PRO A 57 -8.36 2.86 -18.75
CA PRO A 57 -8.05 4.00 -19.63
C PRO A 57 -9.27 4.50 -20.43
N ALA A 58 -10.26 3.64 -20.66
CA ALA A 58 -11.48 3.98 -21.41
C ALA A 58 -12.47 4.86 -20.62
N LEU A 59 -12.29 5.02 -19.30
CA LEU A 59 -13.18 5.85 -18.49
C LEU A 59 -13.06 7.33 -18.87
N PRO A 60 -14.17 8.08 -18.93
CA PRO A 60 -14.15 9.50 -19.24
C PRO A 60 -13.36 10.27 -18.18
N GLN A 61 -12.61 11.29 -18.59
CA GLN A 61 -11.87 12.13 -17.65
C GLN A 61 -12.86 12.97 -16.83
N ARG A 62 -12.84 12.82 -15.50
CA ARG A 62 -13.53 13.70 -14.57
C ARG A 62 -12.60 14.15 -13.44
N LYS A 63 -12.96 15.23 -12.75
CA LYS A 63 -12.13 15.84 -11.69
C LYS A 63 -12.83 15.88 -10.33
N ASP A 64 -14.05 15.38 -10.24
CA ASP A 64 -14.86 15.35 -9.03
C ASP A 64 -14.40 14.28 -8.03
N ILE A 65 -14.75 14.47 -6.75
CA ILE A 65 -14.36 13.57 -5.67
C ILE A 65 -14.85 12.13 -5.93
N PRO A 66 -16.13 11.87 -6.27
CA PRO A 66 -16.60 10.51 -6.50
C PRO A 66 -15.81 9.76 -7.57
N PHE A 67 -15.38 10.46 -8.63
CA PHE A 67 -14.54 9.84 -9.65
C PHE A 67 -13.15 9.47 -9.15
N LYS A 68 -12.53 10.30 -8.30
CA LYS A 68 -11.26 9.97 -7.66
C LYS A 68 -11.40 8.75 -6.74
N GLN A 69 -12.46 8.70 -5.94
CA GLN A 69 -12.74 7.56 -5.05
C GLN A 69 -12.97 6.27 -5.84
N MET A 70 -13.72 6.34 -6.94
CA MET A 70 -13.88 5.21 -7.86
C MET A 70 -12.55 4.72 -8.43
N LEU A 71 -11.67 5.64 -8.87
CA LEU A 71 -10.33 5.26 -9.34
C LEU A 71 -9.46 4.69 -8.21
N ALA A 72 -9.56 5.21 -6.99
CA ALA A 72 -8.88 4.65 -5.81
C ALA A 72 -9.35 3.23 -5.53
N ALA A 73 -10.66 2.97 -5.54
CA ALA A 73 -11.23 1.64 -5.34
C ALA A 73 -10.71 0.61 -6.36
N ILE A 74 -10.75 0.97 -7.66
CA ILE A 74 -10.24 0.12 -8.75
C ILE A 74 -8.73 -0.11 -8.58
N GLY A 75 -7.99 0.97 -8.34
CA GLY A 75 -6.54 0.93 -8.31
C GLY A 75 -5.97 0.29 -7.06
N GLN A 76 -6.65 0.35 -5.93
CA GLN A 76 -6.22 -0.28 -4.68
C GLN A 76 -6.11 -1.79 -4.82
N VAL A 77 -7.09 -2.43 -5.47
CA VAL A 77 -7.06 -3.88 -5.76
C VAL A 77 -5.82 -4.24 -6.58
N LYS A 78 -5.54 -3.46 -7.64
CA LYS A 78 -4.39 -3.71 -8.51
C LYS A 78 -3.06 -3.39 -7.83
N LEU A 79 -3.00 -2.34 -7.04
CA LEU A 79 -1.80 -1.97 -6.29
C LEU A 79 -1.44 -3.05 -5.27
N LEU A 80 -2.42 -3.58 -4.54
CA LEU A 80 -2.19 -4.66 -3.60
C LEU A 80 -1.74 -5.94 -4.31
N ASN A 81 -2.37 -6.31 -5.44
CA ASN A 81 -1.95 -7.48 -6.20
C ASN A 81 -0.51 -7.35 -6.74
N ILE A 82 -0.08 -6.15 -7.14
CA ILE A 82 1.31 -5.91 -7.53
C ILE A 82 2.25 -6.11 -6.34
N TYR A 83 1.90 -5.58 -5.17
CA TYR A 83 2.72 -5.80 -3.98
C TYR A 83 2.77 -7.26 -3.57
N GLU A 84 1.63 -7.95 -3.57
CA GLU A 84 1.53 -9.37 -3.23
C GLU A 84 2.47 -10.20 -4.12
N GLN A 85 2.38 -10.05 -5.45
CA GLN A 85 3.27 -10.71 -6.40
C GLN A 85 4.75 -10.41 -6.15
N LEU A 86 5.11 -9.17 -5.80
CA LEU A 86 6.50 -8.78 -5.60
C LEU A 86 7.06 -9.28 -4.27
N PHE A 87 6.27 -9.25 -3.19
CA PHE A 87 6.69 -9.73 -1.87
C PHE A 87 6.69 -11.25 -1.79
N ASP A 88 5.84 -11.93 -2.55
CA ASP A 88 5.80 -13.39 -2.64
C ASP A 88 7.11 -13.98 -3.20
N ILE A 89 7.80 -13.26 -4.10
CA ILE A 89 9.16 -13.62 -4.58
C ILE A 89 10.14 -13.82 -3.40
N TYR A 90 9.92 -13.11 -2.29
CA TYR A 90 10.76 -13.18 -1.09
C TYR A 90 10.12 -13.97 0.06
N GLY A 91 8.97 -14.62 -0.17
CA GLY A 91 8.23 -15.37 0.85
C GLY A 91 7.66 -14.50 1.96
N ILE A 92 7.40 -13.21 1.69
CA ILE A 92 6.87 -12.28 2.70
C ILE A 92 5.37 -12.15 2.53
N THR A 93 4.62 -12.63 3.53
CA THR A 93 3.18 -12.41 3.59
C THR A 93 2.87 -10.94 3.85
N ILE A 94 1.94 -10.38 3.08
CA ILE A 94 1.45 -9.02 3.27
C ILE A 94 0.03 -9.00 3.85
N ALA A 95 -0.34 -7.91 4.52
CA ALA A 95 -1.70 -7.67 4.98
C ALA A 95 -2.16 -6.26 4.61
N GLN A 96 -3.34 -6.12 4.01
CA GLN A 96 -3.90 -4.81 3.71
C GLN A 96 -4.47 -4.15 4.96
N ALA A 97 -4.12 -2.89 5.17
CA ALA A 97 -4.75 -2.02 6.18
C ALA A 97 -5.25 -0.74 5.51
N LEU A 98 -6.57 -0.54 5.51
CA LEU A 98 -7.19 0.72 5.09
C LEU A 98 -7.67 1.46 6.33
N LEU A 99 -7.23 2.71 6.49
CA LEU A 99 -7.54 3.53 7.66
C LEU A 99 -7.97 4.93 7.24
N THR A 100 -8.86 5.53 8.02
CA THR A 100 -9.20 6.96 7.94
C THR A 100 -8.75 7.69 9.20
N ARG A 101 -8.71 9.02 9.15
CA ARG A 101 -8.50 9.84 10.36
C ARG A 101 -9.54 9.54 11.46
N SER A 102 -10.77 9.18 11.07
CA SER A 102 -11.85 8.90 12.01
C SER A 102 -11.59 7.63 12.83
N ASP A 103 -10.89 6.64 12.26
CA ASP A 103 -10.55 5.39 12.93
C ASP A 103 -9.51 5.60 14.03
N LEU A 104 -8.67 6.62 13.87
CA LEU A 104 -7.64 6.99 14.85
C LEU A 104 -8.16 8.00 15.89
N GLY A 105 -9.28 8.67 15.62
CA GLY A 105 -9.89 9.65 16.52
C GLY A 105 -10.72 9.04 17.67
N ASN A 106 -11.13 7.78 17.55
CA ASN A 106 -11.85 7.06 18.60
C ASN A 106 -10.91 6.09 19.32
N ARG A 107 -10.86 6.15 20.66
CA ARG A 107 -9.93 5.34 21.46
C ARG A 107 -10.07 3.82 21.22
N ALA A 108 -11.29 3.31 21.14
CA ALA A 108 -11.53 1.89 20.93
C ALA A 108 -11.06 1.44 19.54
N ARG A 109 -11.40 2.20 18.50
CA ARG A 109 -10.95 1.93 17.11
C ARG A 109 -9.43 2.03 16.97
N TYR A 110 -8.83 3.04 17.59
CA TYR A 110 -7.37 3.19 17.65
C TYR A 110 -6.70 1.96 18.30
N LEU A 111 -7.22 1.51 19.45
CA LEU A 111 -6.67 0.34 20.14
C LEU A 111 -6.82 -0.94 19.31
N ASN A 112 -7.96 -1.11 18.62
CA ASN A 112 -8.17 -2.25 17.72
C ASN A 112 -7.15 -2.23 16.58
N ALA A 113 -7.00 -1.11 15.89
CA ALA A 113 -6.02 -0.96 14.82
C ALA A 113 -4.60 -1.23 15.34
N ARG A 114 -4.21 -0.61 16.46
CA ARG A 114 -2.89 -0.83 17.07
C ARG A 114 -2.64 -2.30 17.37
N ASN A 115 -3.58 -2.97 18.03
CA ASN A 115 -3.44 -4.39 18.40
C ASN A 115 -3.34 -5.29 17.15
N THR A 116 -4.09 -5.00 16.08
CA THR A 116 -3.94 -5.71 14.80
C THR A 116 -2.55 -5.52 14.22
N PHE A 117 -2.03 -4.28 14.20
CA PHE A 117 -0.68 -4.01 13.71
C PHE A 117 0.40 -4.70 14.55
N ASP A 118 0.28 -4.65 15.89
CA ASP A 118 1.24 -5.33 16.77
C ASP A 118 1.27 -6.84 16.47
N LEU A 119 0.12 -7.50 16.34
CA LEU A 119 0.04 -8.93 16.01
C LEU A 119 0.61 -9.24 14.62
N LEU A 120 0.31 -8.44 13.59
CA LEU A 120 0.88 -8.62 12.25
C LEU A 120 2.42 -8.57 12.31
N LEU A 121 2.97 -7.57 13.00
CA LEU A 121 4.42 -7.36 13.12
C LEU A 121 5.09 -8.44 13.98
N GLU A 122 4.42 -8.97 15.00
CA GLU A 122 4.91 -10.10 15.81
C GLU A 122 4.98 -11.39 15.01
N GLN A 123 4.03 -11.61 14.09
CA GLN A 123 4.00 -12.78 13.20
C GLN A 123 4.86 -12.61 11.94
N GLY A 124 5.59 -11.50 11.80
CA GLY A 124 6.42 -11.22 10.63
C GLY A 124 5.62 -10.90 9.35
N VAL A 125 4.32 -10.63 9.45
CA VAL A 125 3.48 -10.22 8.33
C VAL A 125 3.70 -8.72 8.08
N LEU A 126 3.89 -8.32 6.82
CA LEU A 126 4.13 -6.93 6.43
C LEU A 126 2.80 -6.20 6.18
N PRO A 127 2.40 -5.21 7.03
CA PRO A 127 1.23 -4.40 6.76
C PRO A 127 1.49 -3.43 5.60
N ILE A 128 0.60 -3.42 4.62
CA ILE A 128 0.54 -2.43 3.54
C ILE A 128 -0.63 -1.49 3.84
N VAL A 129 -0.28 -0.29 4.28
CA VAL A 129 -1.22 0.74 4.76
C VAL A 129 -1.54 1.71 3.63
N ASN A 130 -2.82 2.01 3.43
CA ASN A 130 -3.27 3.12 2.60
C ASN A 130 -4.48 3.81 3.26
N GLU A 131 -4.80 5.02 2.81
CA GLU A 131 -6.03 5.70 3.21
C GLU A 131 -7.25 4.95 2.64
N ASN A 132 -8.32 4.86 3.43
CA ASN A 132 -9.60 4.42 2.89
C ASN A 132 -10.27 5.60 2.16
N ASP A 133 -10.03 5.72 0.87
CA ASP A 133 -10.57 6.79 0.02
C ASP A 133 -12.08 6.65 -0.26
N VAL A 134 -12.73 5.53 0.09
CA VAL A 134 -14.14 5.21 -0.23
C VAL A 134 -15.00 5.22 1.02
#